data_AF-A0A960TMU9-F1
#
_entry.id   AF-A0A960TMU9-F1
#
_cell.length_a   1.000
_cell.length_b   1.000
_cell.length_c   1.000
_cell.angle_alpha   90.00
_cell.angle_beta   90.00
_cell.angle_gamma   90.00
#
_symmetry.space_group_name_H-M   'P 1'
#
loop_
_entity.id
_entity.type
_entity.pdbx_description
1 polymer ?
#
loop_
_entity_poly.entity_id
_entity_poly.type
_entity_poly.pdbx_seq_one_letter_code
_entity_poly.pdbx_strand_id
1 'polypeptide(L)'
;MKDFNYYVDHYKKQLEKGDIQEAYVGLVKYMTRLGTYLSNNLSESFSFGSLFQGYMDYTYFYYSNDFLKKRKLKLGLVLNHRKMQFEIWLLGQTIPIQEKFWEYFKSTSWNKNRTTKPQYSILETTLIENPNFNDLEKLSKQLEEKLVLVTDDILQDIKMSKLN
;
A
#
# COMPACT_ATOMS: atom_id res chain seq x y z
N MET A 1 -14.69 29.90 -2.17
CA MET A 1 -14.37 28.51 -2.56
C MET A 1 -14.17 28.50 -4.07
N LYS A 2 -13.15 27.82 -4.59
CA LYS A 2 -12.94 27.74 -6.04
C LYS A 2 -13.94 26.75 -6.63
N ASP A 3 -14.50 27.05 -7.80
CA ASP A 3 -15.43 26.15 -8.50
C ASP A 3 -14.68 25.04 -9.25
N PHE A 4 -15.43 24.11 -9.84
CA PHE A 4 -14.84 22.98 -10.55
C PHE A 4 -14.09 23.40 -11.83
N ASN A 5 -14.59 24.42 -12.55
CA ASN A 5 -13.94 24.92 -13.77
C ASN A 5 -12.54 25.46 -13.48
N TYR A 6 -12.35 26.15 -12.35
CA TYR A 6 -11.04 26.56 -11.90
C TYR A 6 -10.05 25.38 -11.84
N TYR A 7 -10.46 24.25 -11.27
CA TYR A 7 -9.58 23.07 -11.16
C TYR A 7 -9.34 22.40 -12.52
N VAL A 8 -10.34 22.36 -13.40
CA VAL A 8 -10.20 21.84 -14.77
C VAL A 8 -9.22 22.67 -15.59
N ASP A 9 -9.28 24.01 -15.50
CA ASP A 9 -8.34 24.90 -16.17
C ASP A 9 -6.90 24.70 -15.67
N HIS A 10 -6.74 24.54 -14.35
CA HIS A 10 -5.44 24.24 -13.76
C HIS A 10 -4.92 22.86 -14.13
N TYR A 11 -5.79 21.84 -14.19
CA TYR A 11 -5.44 20.51 -14.65
C TYR A 11 -4.93 20.55 -16.09
N LYS A 12 -5.63 21.23 -17.00
CA LYS A 12 -5.20 21.42 -18.39
C LYS A 12 -3.80 22.04 -18.48
N LYS A 13 -3.52 23.08 -17.69
CA LYS A 13 -2.20 23.71 -17.63
C LYS A 13 -1.08 22.78 -17.13
N GLN A 14 -1.38 21.84 -16.24
CA GLN A 14 -0.39 20.85 -15.80
C GLN A 14 -0.16 19.79 -16.88
N LEU A 15 -1.21 19.37 -17.59
CA LEU A 15 -1.08 18.45 -18.74
C LEU A 15 -0.26 19.08 -19.87
N GLU A 16 -0.43 20.38 -20.15
CA GLU A 16 0.35 21.08 -21.17
C GLU A 16 1.86 21.06 -20.90
N LYS A 17 2.30 20.89 -19.64
CA LYS A 17 3.72 20.70 -19.29
C LYS A 17 4.23 19.29 -19.56
N GLY A 18 3.36 18.28 -19.59
CA GLY A 18 3.70 16.89 -19.90
C GLY A 18 4.35 16.07 -18.78
N ASP A 19 5.17 16.68 -17.92
CA ASP A 19 5.96 15.95 -16.90
C ASP A 19 5.12 15.04 -15.99
N ILE A 20 3.93 15.52 -15.59
CA ILE A 20 3.04 14.76 -14.71
C ILE A 20 2.52 13.49 -15.38
N GLN A 21 2.32 13.51 -16.69
CA GLN A 21 1.84 12.35 -17.45
C GLN A 21 2.95 11.31 -17.57
N GLU A 22 4.17 11.74 -17.92
CA GLU A 22 5.35 10.87 -17.99
C GLU A 22 5.63 10.21 -16.64
N ALA A 23 5.64 11.00 -15.56
CA ALA A 23 5.85 10.48 -14.22
C ALA A 23 4.76 9.48 -13.82
N TYR A 24 3.47 9.84 -13.96
CA TYR A 24 2.38 8.98 -13.53
C TYR A 24 2.33 7.67 -14.33
N VAL A 25 2.48 7.73 -15.66
CA VAL A 25 2.56 6.53 -16.51
C VAL A 25 3.75 5.66 -16.13
N GLY A 26 4.91 6.26 -15.87
CA GLY A 26 6.11 5.55 -15.39
C GLY A 26 5.86 4.82 -14.07
N LEU A 27 5.28 5.50 -13.09
CA LEU A 27 4.95 4.93 -11.77
C LEU A 27 3.94 3.78 -11.87
N VAL A 28 2.87 3.94 -12.65
CA VAL A 28 1.87 2.89 -12.86
C VAL A 28 2.48 1.68 -13.58
N LYS A 29 3.29 1.89 -14.63
CA LYS A 29 4.01 0.80 -15.32
C LYS A 29 4.96 0.07 -14.37
N TYR A 30 5.67 0.81 -13.52
CA TYR A 30 6.55 0.21 -12.52
C TYR A 30 5.77 -0.64 -11.52
N MET A 31 4.68 -0.10 -10.95
CA MET A 31 3.83 -0.84 -10.00
C MET A 31 3.25 -2.12 -10.60
N THR A 32 2.85 -2.10 -11.87
CA THR A 32 2.41 -3.32 -12.58
C THR A 32 3.53 -4.36 -12.64
N ARG A 33 4.74 -3.95 -13.06
CA ARG A 33 5.91 -4.85 -13.15
C ARG A 33 6.30 -5.40 -11.78
N LEU A 34 6.28 -4.56 -10.75
CA LEU A 34 6.56 -4.95 -9.37
C LEU A 34 5.54 -6.00 -8.87
N GLY A 35 4.24 -5.81 -9.16
CA GLY A 35 3.21 -6.79 -8.83
C GLY A 35 3.47 -8.15 -9.49
N THR A 36 3.85 -8.18 -10.76
CA THR A 36 4.23 -9.42 -11.46
C THR A 36 5.50 -10.04 -10.86
N TYR A 37 6.53 -9.24 -10.61
CA TYR A 37 7.79 -9.68 -10.01
C TYR A 37 7.56 -10.36 -8.66
N LEU A 38 6.83 -9.71 -7.74
CA LEU A 38 6.51 -10.27 -6.43
C LEU A 38 5.60 -11.50 -6.53
N SER A 39 4.61 -11.49 -7.44
CA SER A 39 3.74 -12.64 -7.63
C SER A 39 4.48 -13.87 -8.13
N ASN A 40 5.55 -13.71 -8.91
CA ASN A 40 6.37 -14.83 -9.37
C ASN A 40 7.26 -15.34 -8.23
N ASN A 41 7.97 -14.43 -7.55
CA ASN A 41 8.97 -14.80 -6.54
C ASN A 41 8.36 -15.28 -5.22
N LEU A 42 7.16 -14.81 -4.87
CA LEU A 42 6.52 -15.10 -3.57
C LEU A 42 5.24 -15.94 -3.72
N SER A 43 5.04 -16.61 -4.86
CA SER A 43 3.84 -17.40 -5.16
C SER A 43 3.55 -18.53 -4.17
N GLU A 44 4.58 -19.12 -3.58
CA GLU A 44 4.44 -20.17 -2.55
C GLU A 44 3.92 -19.61 -1.21
N SER A 45 4.15 -18.33 -0.94
CA SER A 45 3.83 -17.70 0.34
C SER A 45 2.56 -16.84 0.28
N PHE A 46 2.32 -16.17 -0.85
CA PHE A 46 1.24 -15.19 -1.00
C PHE A 46 0.59 -15.25 -2.37
N SER A 47 -0.71 -14.97 -2.38
CA SER A 47 -1.46 -14.63 -3.59
C SER A 47 -1.51 -13.11 -3.75
N PHE A 48 -1.27 -12.61 -4.96
CA PHE A 48 -1.33 -11.20 -5.31
C PHE A 48 -2.55 -10.93 -6.21
N GLY A 49 -3.21 -9.80 -5.97
CA GLY A 49 -4.36 -9.35 -6.74
C GLY A 49 -3.99 -8.34 -7.82
N SER A 50 -5.00 -7.90 -8.57
CA SER A 50 -4.84 -6.87 -9.60
C SER A 50 -4.40 -5.53 -9.03
N LEU A 51 -3.76 -4.73 -9.89
CA LEU A 51 -3.36 -3.36 -9.60
C LEU A 51 -4.59 -2.42 -9.60
N PHE A 52 -4.64 -1.54 -8.60
CA PHE A 52 -5.54 -0.39 -8.52
C PHE A 52 -4.72 0.88 -8.70
N GLN A 53 -5.06 1.68 -9.70
CA GLN A 53 -4.33 2.91 -10.03
C GLN A 53 -4.65 4.06 -9.06
N GLY A 54 -5.83 4.04 -8.45
CA GLY A 54 -6.33 5.10 -7.56
C GLY A 54 -6.63 6.41 -8.31
N TYR A 55 -6.64 7.51 -7.56
CA TYR A 55 -6.95 8.86 -8.05
C TYR A 55 -5.70 9.75 -8.04
N MET A 56 -4.54 9.19 -8.40
CA MET A 56 -3.20 9.80 -8.21
C MET A 56 -2.86 10.11 -6.75
N ASP A 57 -3.56 9.48 -5.81
CA ASP A 57 -3.31 9.50 -4.38
C ASP A 57 -2.49 8.27 -3.97
N TYR A 58 -2.96 7.09 -4.38
CA TYR A 58 -2.37 5.79 -4.09
C TYR A 58 -2.45 4.88 -5.31
N THR A 59 -1.35 4.24 -5.67
CA THR A 59 -1.37 3.09 -6.58
C THR A 59 -0.97 1.86 -5.79
N TYR A 60 -1.75 0.80 -5.84
CA TYR A 60 -1.57 -0.34 -4.95
C TYR A 60 -2.12 -1.63 -5.52
N PHE A 61 -1.70 -2.76 -4.97
CA PHE A 61 -2.36 -4.05 -5.15
C PHE A 61 -2.45 -4.76 -3.81
N TYR A 62 -3.46 -5.63 -3.70
CA TYR A 62 -3.61 -6.46 -2.50
C TYR A 62 -2.80 -7.73 -2.62
N TYR A 63 -2.30 -8.22 -1.49
CA TYR A 63 -1.75 -9.55 -1.36
C TYR A 63 -2.20 -10.19 -0.04
N SER A 64 -2.26 -11.51 -0.01
CA SER A 64 -2.77 -12.25 1.14
C SER A 64 -2.35 -13.71 1.07
N ASN A 65 -2.47 -14.42 2.19
CA ASN A 65 -2.31 -15.86 2.30
C ASN A 65 -3.49 -16.47 3.07
N ASP A 66 -3.50 -17.79 3.23
CA ASP A 66 -4.62 -18.47 3.89
C ASP A 66 -4.80 -18.05 5.36
N PHE A 67 -3.72 -17.71 6.04
CA PHE A 67 -3.76 -17.23 7.42
C PHE A 67 -4.54 -15.92 7.54
N LEU A 68 -4.31 -14.97 6.63
CA LEU A 68 -5.02 -13.69 6.56
C LEU A 68 -6.46 -13.88 6.06
N LYS A 69 -6.66 -14.68 5.01
CA LYS A 69 -7.99 -14.94 4.42
C LYS A 69 -8.96 -15.55 5.43
N LYS A 70 -8.50 -16.51 6.24
CA LYS A 70 -9.32 -17.12 7.32
C LYS A 70 -9.82 -16.09 8.34
N ARG A 71 -9.09 -14.97 8.51
CA ARG A 71 -9.42 -13.85 9.40
C ARG A 71 -10.11 -12.69 8.68
N LYS A 72 -10.45 -12.86 7.40
CA LYS A 72 -11.01 -11.81 6.55
C LYS A 72 -10.11 -10.57 6.49
N LEU A 73 -8.79 -10.79 6.52
CA LEU A 73 -7.76 -9.77 6.40
C LEU A 73 -7.05 -9.87 5.05
N LYS A 74 -6.43 -8.77 4.66
CA LYS A 74 -5.51 -8.69 3.52
C LYS A 74 -4.48 -7.58 3.75
N LEU A 75 -3.38 -7.66 3.03
CA LEU A 75 -2.36 -6.61 3.01
C LEU A 75 -2.43 -5.88 1.66
N GLY A 76 -2.05 -4.61 1.65
CA GLY A 76 -1.86 -3.82 0.44
C GLY A 76 -0.43 -3.31 0.37
N LEU A 77 0.26 -3.53 -0.75
CA LEU A 77 1.49 -2.79 -1.06
C LEU A 77 1.10 -1.52 -1.80
N VAL A 78 1.42 -0.36 -1.22
CA VAL A 78 0.91 0.94 -1.63
C VAL A 78 2.08 1.86 -1.99
N LEU A 79 2.04 2.43 -3.19
CA LEU A 79 2.79 3.63 -3.53
C LEU A 79 1.94 4.85 -3.13
N ASN A 80 2.38 5.55 -2.10
CA ASN A 80 1.78 6.82 -1.67
C ASN A 80 2.33 7.95 -2.56
N HIS A 81 1.53 8.46 -3.49
CA HIS A 81 1.98 9.46 -4.46
C HIS A 81 2.29 10.81 -3.80
N ARG A 82 1.54 11.17 -2.75
CA ARG A 82 1.73 12.46 -2.08
C ARG A 82 3.05 12.51 -1.30
N LYS A 83 3.40 11.42 -0.62
CA LYS A 83 4.66 11.29 0.14
C LYS A 83 5.82 10.73 -0.68
N MET A 84 5.51 10.16 -1.84
CA MET A 84 6.43 9.41 -2.68
C MET A 84 7.21 8.34 -1.90
N GLN A 85 6.47 7.38 -1.34
CA GLN A 85 7.04 6.29 -0.55
C GLN A 85 6.21 5.01 -0.70
N PHE A 86 6.85 3.88 -0.42
CA PHE A 86 6.18 2.58 -0.39
C PHE A 86 5.74 2.23 1.02
N GLU A 87 4.51 1.74 1.15
CA GLU A 87 3.88 1.42 2.42
C GLU A 87 3.21 0.03 2.35
N ILE A 88 3.12 -0.65 3.50
CA ILE A 88 2.22 -1.79 3.70
C ILE A 88 1.05 -1.36 4.55
N TRP A 89 -0.15 -1.67 4.08
CA TRP A 89 -1.38 -1.45 4.83
C TRP A 89 -2.01 -2.79 5.20
N LEU A 90 -2.42 -2.95 6.46
CA LEU A 90 -3.28 -4.07 6.88
C LEU A 90 -4.73 -3.64 6.80
N LEU A 91 -5.57 -4.42 6.11
CA LEU A 91 -6.98 -4.08 5.88
C LEU A 91 -7.91 -5.21 6.31
N GLY A 92 -9.07 -4.84 6.86
CA GLY A 92 -10.19 -5.76 7.02
C GLY A 92 -11.04 -5.84 5.75
N GLN A 93 -11.64 -7.00 5.49
CA GLN A 93 -12.56 -7.17 4.34
C GLN A 93 -13.83 -6.31 4.49
N THR A 94 -14.25 -6.05 5.73
CA THR A 94 -15.43 -5.24 6.07
C THR A 94 -15.11 -4.27 7.20
N ILE A 95 -15.91 -3.21 7.33
CA ILE A 95 -15.75 -2.20 8.39
C ILE A 95 -15.74 -2.83 9.80
N PRO A 96 -16.67 -3.75 10.16
CA PRO A 96 -16.65 -4.39 11.48
C PRO A 96 -15.37 -5.21 11.74
N ILE A 97 -14.84 -5.90 10.72
CA ILE A 97 -13.58 -6.66 10.86
C ILE A 97 -12.42 -5.68 11.05
N GLN A 98 -12.38 -4.60 10.28
CA GLN A 98 -11.36 -3.57 10.42
C GLN A 98 -11.41 -2.90 11.80
N GLU A 99 -12.58 -2.62 12.34
CA GLU A 99 -12.76 -2.08 13.70
C GLU A 99 -12.28 -3.06 14.77
N LYS A 100 -12.67 -4.33 14.67
CA LYS A 100 -12.23 -5.38 15.61
C LYS A 100 -10.71 -5.44 15.71
N PHE A 101 -10.00 -5.45 14.58
CA PHE A 101 -8.54 -5.51 14.59
C PHE A 101 -7.91 -4.16 14.97
N TRP A 102 -8.50 -3.03 14.57
CA TRP A 102 -8.06 -1.70 15.00
C TRP A 102 -8.04 -1.58 16.53
N GLU A 103 -9.06 -2.07 17.22
CA GLU A 103 -9.14 -1.98 18.68
C GLU A 103 -7.98 -2.69 19.39
N TYR A 104 -7.43 -3.75 18.79
CA TYR A 104 -6.20 -4.39 19.26
C TYR A 104 -4.95 -3.61 18.83
N PHE A 105 -4.86 -3.27 17.54
CA PHE A 105 -3.67 -2.63 16.97
C PHE A 105 -3.45 -1.19 17.42
N LYS A 106 -4.45 -0.50 17.97
CA LYS A 106 -4.30 0.90 18.41
C LYS A 106 -3.32 1.07 19.58
N SER A 107 -3.09 0.02 20.39
CA SER A 107 -2.17 0.04 21.53
C SER A 107 -0.80 -0.61 21.23
N THR A 108 -0.59 -1.14 20.02
CA THR A 108 0.68 -1.77 19.64
C THR A 108 1.67 -0.74 19.09
N SER A 109 2.92 -1.17 18.89
CA SER A 109 3.99 -0.32 18.33
C SER A 109 3.66 0.23 16.94
N TRP A 110 2.81 -0.46 16.17
CA TRP A 110 2.38 -0.05 14.83
C TRP A 110 1.59 1.27 14.81
N ASN A 111 0.80 1.54 15.85
CA ASN A 111 -0.05 2.73 15.93
C ASN A 111 0.26 3.63 17.13
N LYS A 112 1.33 3.38 17.90
CA LYS A 112 1.69 4.13 19.11
C LYS A 112 1.76 5.66 18.94
N ASN A 113 2.11 6.13 17.74
CA ASN A 113 2.25 7.54 17.40
C ASN A 113 1.02 8.12 16.67
N ARG A 114 -0.06 7.34 16.52
CA ARG A 114 -1.28 7.78 15.84
C ARG A 114 -2.32 8.22 16.85
N THR A 115 -2.82 9.43 16.64
CA THR A 115 -3.91 10.00 17.44
C THR A 115 -5.28 9.64 16.90
N THR A 116 -5.39 9.28 15.61
CA THR A 116 -6.65 8.91 14.95
C THR A 116 -6.50 7.64 14.14
N LYS A 117 -7.60 6.90 14.00
CA LYS A 117 -7.69 5.72 13.13
C LYS A 117 -7.40 6.09 11.67
N PRO A 118 -6.61 5.29 10.94
CA PRO A 118 -6.47 5.47 9.49
C PRO A 118 -7.82 5.32 8.78
N GLN A 119 -7.99 6.08 7.69
CA GLN A 119 -9.26 6.06 6.95
C GLN A 119 -9.55 4.69 6.32
N TYR A 120 -8.52 4.03 5.78
CA TYR A 120 -8.69 2.83 4.95
C TYR A 120 -8.13 1.55 5.57
N SER A 121 -7.36 1.64 6.64
CA SER A 121 -6.55 0.52 7.15
C SER A 121 -6.64 0.38 8.68
N ILE A 122 -6.14 -0.76 9.15
CA ILE A 122 -5.90 -1.08 10.57
C ILE A 122 -4.56 -0.49 11.02
N LEU A 123 -3.55 -0.56 10.16
CA LEU A 123 -2.25 0.07 10.33
C LEU A 123 -1.64 0.34 8.94
N GLU A 124 -0.74 1.31 8.90
CA GLU A 124 0.05 1.66 7.71
C GLU A 124 1.50 1.81 8.16
N THR A 125 2.41 1.08 7.53
CA THR A 125 3.84 1.13 7.84
C THR A 125 4.64 1.41 6.57
N THR A 126 5.73 2.17 6.71
CA THR A 126 6.56 2.56 5.57
C THR A 126 7.65 1.51 5.32
N LEU A 127 7.79 1.07 4.07
CA LEU A 127 8.86 0.18 3.64
C LEU A 127 10.08 0.96 3.17
N ILE A 128 9.88 1.91 2.25
CA ILE A 128 10.94 2.71 1.64
C ILE A 128 10.44 4.15 1.49
N GLU A 129 11.10 5.06 2.21
CA GLU A 129 10.98 6.50 2.02
C GLU A 129 11.88 6.94 0.85
N ASN A 130 11.41 7.88 0.02
CA ASN A 130 12.17 8.47 -1.08
C ASN A 130 12.86 7.42 -2.00
N PRO A 131 12.08 6.53 -2.64
CA PRO A 131 12.61 5.47 -3.48
C PRO A 131 13.38 6.03 -4.69
N ASN A 132 14.46 5.35 -5.08
CA ASN A 132 15.22 5.69 -6.28
C ASN A 132 14.63 5.01 -7.51
N PHE A 133 13.91 5.77 -8.34
CA PHE A 133 13.32 5.26 -9.58
C PHE A 133 14.30 5.14 -10.76
N ASN A 134 15.58 5.51 -10.58
CA ASN A 134 16.60 5.33 -11.61
C ASN A 134 17.17 3.90 -11.65
N ASP A 135 16.90 3.08 -10.63
CA ASP A 135 17.33 1.67 -10.55
C ASP A 135 16.17 0.80 -10.05
N LEU A 136 15.28 0.46 -10.99
CA LEU A 136 14.04 -0.25 -10.68
C LEU A 136 14.27 -1.70 -10.27
N GLU A 137 15.34 -2.34 -10.75
CA GLU A 137 15.69 -3.71 -10.34
C GLU A 137 16.11 -3.76 -8.89
N LYS A 138 17.03 -2.87 -8.48
CA LYS A 138 17.44 -2.76 -7.09
C LYS A 138 16.28 -2.37 -6.18
N LEU A 139 15.44 -1.42 -6.60
CA LEU A 139 14.26 -1.02 -5.84
C LEU A 139 13.31 -2.21 -5.64
N SER A 140 13.09 -3.05 -6.65
CA SER A 140 12.20 -4.20 -6.56
C SER A 140 12.70 -5.26 -5.58
N LYS A 141 14.02 -5.55 -5.59
CA LYS A 141 14.65 -6.46 -4.61
C LYS A 141 14.53 -5.93 -3.18
N GLN A 142 14.81 -4.64 -2.98
CA GLN A 142 14.67 -4.00 -1.66
C GLN A 142 13.23 -4.03 -1.15
N LEU A 143 12.25 -3.83 -2.05
CA LEU A 143 10.84 -3.92 -1.70
C LEU A 143 10.43 -5.34 -1.35
N GLU A 144 10.89 -6.35 -2.08
CA GLU A 144 10.64 -7.77 -1.76
C GLU A 144 11.16 -8.14 -0.38
N GLU A 145 12.45 -7.87 -0.11
CA GLU A 145 13.09 -8.19 1.17
C GLU A 145 12.35 -7.54 2.35
N LYS A 146 12.06 -6.24 2.24
CA LYS A 146 11.35 -5.52 3.31
C LYS A 146 9.89 -5.95 3.42
N LEU A 147 9.23 -6.27 2.31
CA LEU A 147 7.84 -6.72 2.32
C LEU A 147 7.70 -8.03 3.09
N VAL A 148 8.59 -8.99 2.86
CA VAL A 148 8.58 -10.28 3.57
C VAL A 148 8.78 -10.05 5.06
N LEU A 149 9.85 -9.33 5.45
CA LEU A 149 10.18 -9.08 6.85
C LEU A 149 9.02 -8.39 7.61
N VAL A 150 8.53 -7.28 7.06
CA VAL A 150 7.46 -6.50 7.71
C VAL A 150 6.13 -7.27 7.71
N THR A 151 5.86 -8.04 6.67
CA THR A 151 4.67 -8.91 6.65
C THR A 151 4.75 -9.94 7.76
N ASP A 152 5.88 -10.61 7.93
CA ASP A 152 6.06 -11.62 8.98
C ASP A 152 5.85 -11.03 10.37
N ASP A 153 6.38 -9.83 10.65
CA ASP A 153 6.16 -9.13 11.92
C ASP A 153 4.66 -8.83 12.15
N ILE A 154 3.95 -8.35 11.13
CA ILE A 154 2.50 -8.11 11.21
C ILE A 154 1.75 -9.42 11.46
N LEU A 155 2.12 -10.51 10.78
CA LEU A 155 1.49 -11.83 10.97
C LEU A 155 1.73 -12.38 12.38
N GLN A 156 2.91 -12.17 12.95
CA GLN A 156 3.22 -12.54 14.33
C GLN A 156 2.34 -11.77 15.33
N ASP A 157 2.19 -10.47 15.14
CA ASP A 157 1.30 -9.65 15.99
C ASP A 157 -0.17 -10.10 15.88
N ILE A 158 -0.65 -10.41 14.68
CA ILE A 158 -2.00 -10.98 14.50
C ILE A 158 -2.14 -12.30 15.27
N LYS A 159 -1.13 -13.18 15.24
CA LYS A 159 -1.15 -14.44 16.02
C LYS A 159 -1.22 -14.16 17.52
N MET A 160 -0.43 -13.21 18.01
CA MET A 160 -0.41 -12.84 19.44
C MET A 160 -1.73 -12.23 19.92
N SER A 161 -2.47 -11.54 19.04
CA SER A 161 -3.79 -10.99 19.36
C SER A 161 -4.84 -12.04 19.72
N LYS A 162 -4.65 -13.30 19.27
CA LYS A 162 -5.65 -14.40 19.35
C LYS A 162 -7.01 -14.06 18.71
N LEU A 163 -7.06 -13.01 17.88
CA LEU A 163 -8.26 -12.64 17.13
C LEU A 163 -8.44 -13.58 15.92
N ASN A 164 -9.70 -13.96 15.70
CA ASN A 164 -10.16 -14.75 14.55
C ASN A 164 -11.00 -13.91 13.60
#